data_AF-A0A6A3NLY4-F1
#
_entry.id   AF-A0A6A3NLY4-F1
#
_cell.length_a   1.000
_cell.length_b   1.000
_cell.length_c   1.000
_cell.angle_alpha   90.00
_cell.angle_beta   90.00
_cell.angle_gamma   90.00
#
_symmetry.space_group_name_H-M   'P 1'
#
loop_
_entity.id
_entity.type
_entity.pdbx_description
1 polymer ?
#
loop_
_entity_poly.entity_id
_entity_poly.type
_entity_poly.pdbx_seq_one_letter_code
_entity_poly.pdbx_strand_id
1 'polypeptide(L)'
;MATCKLKTCRRVVKATAEASALVACSNSSCEQRIHRACLSHLLTSFDAEDSFAQIVCSKRCYNAIVKSQRMAVSAQTTRNRVSWYNDGPNDSISSLSVLMNGLTSGNNYGRYRGGEGQTGETKQTLAGEVVDAIAANGIATARTSKDVMTKILGLESSFRVASDWLANTGQGVENEESLRAAVLQRCPTFFELYKIMDDSPSTHPLLLNTDPDFDYSDRGSETCAAVSLFQR
;
A
#
# COMPACT_ATOMS: atom_id res chain seq x y z
N MET A 1 -40.91 -16.77 26.17
CA MET A 1 -40.97 -15.28 26.13
C MET A 1 -39.56 -14.75 25.92
N ALA A 2 -39.35 -13.84 24.97
CA ALA A 2 -38.03 -13.24 24.78
C ALA A 2 -37.67 -12.34 25.98
N THR A 3 -36.43 -12.38 26.43
CA THR A 3 -35.96 -11.63 27.62
C THR A 3 -34.79 -10.71 27.27
N CYS A 4 -34.61 -9.66 28.07
CA CYS A 4 -33.48 -8.75 27.90
C CYS A 4 -32.17 -9.44 28.31
N LYS A 5 -31.15 -9.34 27.46
CA LYS A 5 -29.84 -9.97 27.67
C LYS A 5 -28.97 -9.26 28.72
N LEU A 6 -29.24 -8.00 29.03
CA LEU A 6 -28.41 -7.23 29.98
C LEU A 6 -28.50 -7.82 31.39
N LYS A 7 -27.36 -8.25 31.96
CA LYS A 7 -27.31 -8.83 33.32
C LYS A 7 -27.86 -7.88 34.39
N THR A 8 -27.60 -6.58 34.25
CA THR A 8 -28.08 -5.53 35.16
C THR A 8 -29.46 -4.99 34.79
N CYS A 9 -30.23 -5.65 33.93
CA CYS A 9 -31.55 -5.21 33.48
C CYS A 9 -32.49 -4.81 34.63
N ARG A 10 -32.45 -5.53 35.76
CA ARG A 10 -33.28 -5.24 36.94
C ARG A 10 -32.95 -3.90 37.61
N ARG A 11 -31.75 -3.37 37.40
CA ARG A 11 -31.28 -2.09 37.96
C ARG A 11 -31.59 -0.89 37.04
N VAL A 12 -32.05 -1.14 35.83
CA VAL A 12 -32.36 -0.10 34.85
C VAL A 12 -33.84 0.26 34.94
N VAL A 13 -34.14 1.53 35.23
CA VAL A 13 -35.50 2.07 35.25
C VAL A 13 -36.06 2.12 33.82
N LYS A 14 -37.31 1.71 33.64
CA LYS A 14 -38.00 1.67 32.34
C LYS A 14 -39.35 2.38 32.46
N ALA A 15 -39.30 3.69 32.66
CA ALA A 15 -40.46 4.50 33.03
C ALA A 15 -41.54 4.57 31.93
N THR A 16 -41.19 4.28 30.67
CA THR A 16 -42.10 4.33 29.54
C THR A 16 -42.22 2.97 28.85
N ALA A 17 -43.32 2.79 28.09
CA ALA A 17 -43.51 1.61 27.25
C ALA A 17 -42.37 1.45 26.23
N GLU A 18 -41.90 2.56 25.66
CA GLU A 18 -40.76 2.57 24.72
C GLU A 18 -39.45 2.15 25.41
N ALA A 19 -39.17 2.71 26.59
CA ALA A 19 -37.99 2.33 27.38
C ALA A 19 -37.99 0.84 27.74
N SER A 20 -39.19 0.26 27.93
CA SER A 20 -39.43 -1.15 28.21
C SER A 20 -39.49 -2.05 26.97
N ALA A 21 -39.46 -1.49 25.75
CA ALA A 21 -39.60 -2.27 24.53
C ALA A 21 -38.35 -3.12 24.25
N LEU A 22 -38.54 -4.41 23.95
CA LEU A 22 -37.47 -5.33 23.57
C LEU A 22 -37.10 -5.19 22.08
N VAL A 23 -35.91 -4.68 21.82
CA VAL A 23 -35.34 -4.55 20.48
C VAL A 23 -34.30 -5.65 20.21
N ALA A 24 -34.19 -6.07 18.96
CA ALA A 24 -33.24 -7.09 18.53
C ALA A 24 -31.82 -6.52 18.34
N CYS A 25 -30.80 -7.34 18.59
CA CYS A 25 -29.41 -6.98 18.33
C CYS A 25 -29.16 -6.85 16.81
N SER A 26 -28.48 -5.79 16.38
CA SER A 26 -28.08 -5.57 14.99
C SER A 26 -26.95 -6.51 14.52
N ASN A 27 -26.30 -7.22 15.42
CA ASN A 27 -25.27 -8.20 15.05
C ASN A 27 -25.93 -9.42 14.41
N SER A 28 -25.68 -9.67 13.13
CA SER A 28 -26.26 -10.78 12.34
C SER A 28 -26.01 -12.17 12.95
N SER A 29 -24.95 -12.32 13.74
CA SER A 29 -24.63 -13.56 14.47
C SER A 29 -25.30 -13.67 15.84
N CYS A 30 -26.24 -12.77 16.17
CA CYS A 30 -26.81 -12.66 17.51
C CYS A 30 -28.34 -12.54 17.48
N GLU A 31 -29.03 -13.48 18.11
CA GLU A 31 -30.50 -13.50 18.21
C GLU A 31 -31.01 -12.86 19.51
N GLN A 32 -30.12 -12.26 20.29
CA GLN A 32 -30.45 -11.72 21.61
C GLN A 32 -31.20 -10.40 21.51
N ARG A 33 -32.00 -10.10 22.54
CA ARG A 33 -32.78 -8.85 22.65
C ARG A 33 -32.36 -8.03 23.86
N ILE A 34 -32.59 -6.73 23.80
CA ILE A 34 -32.31 -5.79 24.90
C ILE A 34 -33.45 -4.77 24.99
N HIS A 35 -33.76 -4.26 26.17
CA HIS A 35 -34.69 -3.13 26.28
C HIS A 35 -34.03 -1.84 25.75
N ARG A 36 -34.80 -0.89 25.21
CA ARG A 36 -34.22 0.41 24.78
C ARG A 36 -33.48 1.13 25.92
N ALA A 37 -34.06 1.21 27.12
CA ALA A 37 -33.35 1.81 28.25
C ALA A 37 -32.09 1.03 28.66
N CYS A 38 -32.11 -0.29 28.50
CA CYS A 38 -30.94 -1.14 28.78
C CYS A 38 -29.83 -0.93 27.74
N LEU A 39 -30.15 -0.62 26.48
CA LEU A 39 -29.17 -0.27 25.45
C LEU A 39 -28.43 1.01 25.83
N SER A 40 -29.15 2.08 26.17
CA SER A 40 -28.54 3.35 26.58
C SER A 40 -27.62 3.18 27.78
N HIS A 41 -28.10 2.51 28.83
CA HIS A 41 -27.28 2.21 30.02
C HIS A 41 -26.03 1.37 29.68
N LEU A 42 -26.16 0.39 28.78
CA LEU A 42 -25.05 -0.43 28.33
C LEU A 42 -24.01 0.39 27.56
N LEU A 43 -24.41 1.23 26.60
CA LEU A 43 -23.49 2.05 25.81
C LEU A 43 -22.72 3.05 26.69
N THR A 44 -23.40 3.72 27.63
CA THR A 44 -22.74 4.63 28.58
C THR A 44 -21.76 3.90 29.50
N SER A 45 -22.04 2.64 29.88
CA SER A 45 -21.18 1.90 30.82
C SER A 45 -19.75 1.64 30.33
N PHE A 46 -19.51 1.75 29.03
CA PHE A 46 -18.18 1.59 28.45
C PHE A 46 -17.77 2.73 27.52
N ASP A 47 -18.46 3.88 27.61
CA ASP A 47 -18.14 5.09 26.85
C ASP A 47 -18.13 4.84 25.33
N ALA A 48 -19.23 4.29 24.82
CA ALA A 48 -19.41 4.10 23.38
C ALA A 48 -19.38 5.44 22.63
N GLU A 49 -18.86 5.45 21.40
CA GLU A 49 -18.86 6.65 20.56
C GLU A 49 -20.29 7.14 20.30
N ASP A 50 -20.53 8.45 20.45
CA ASP A 50 -21.85 9.07 20.26
C ASP A 50 -22.42 8.86 18.85
N SER A 51 -21.55 8.65 17.86
CA SER A 51 -21.93 8.34 16.46
C SER A 51 -22.44 6.91 16.24
N PHE A 52 -22.44 6.05 17.26
CA PHE A 52 -22.87 4.66 17.12
C PHE A 52 -24.40 4.51 17.12
N ALA A 53 -24.98 4.34 15.93
CA ALA A 53 -26.44 4.27 15.74
C ALA A 53 -27.06 2.84 15.74
N GLN A 54 -26.30 1.80 16.12
CA GLN A 54 -26.76 0.40 16.03
C GLN A 54 -27.21 -0.16 17.38
N ILE A 55 -28.10 -1.16 17.35
CA ILE A 55 -28.62 -1.80 18.57
C ILE A 55 -27.72 -2.98 18.95
N VAL A 56 -27.21 -3.00 20.18
CA VAL A 56 -26.34 -4.07 20.66
C VAL A 56 -26.74 -4.58 22.03
N CYS A 57 -26.64 -5.90 22.22
CA CYS A 57 -27.01 -6.52 23.49
C CYS A 57 -25.85 -6.65 24.50
N SER A 58 -24.61 -6.34 24.07
CA SER A 58 -23.39 -6.44 24.88
C SER A 58 -22.21 -5.70 24.26
N LYS A 59 -21.17 -5.44 25.07
CA LYS A 59 -19.87 -4.91 24.58
C LYS A 59 -19.23 -5.81 23.52
N ARG A 60 -19.45 -7.14 23.58
CA ARG A 60 -18.98 -8.08 22.55
C ARG A 60 -19.62 -7.80 21.19
N CYS A 61 -20.93 -7.54 21.17
CA CYS A 61 -21.65 -7.23 19.93
C CYS A 61 -21.29 -5.83 19.41
N TYR A 62 -21.10 -4.85 20.30
CA TYR A 62 -20.54 -3.55 19.94
C TYR A 62 -19.19 -3.68 19.22
N ASN A 63 -18.22 -4.36 19.84
CA ASN A 63 -16.89 -4.56 19.26
C ASN A 63 -16.95 -5.33 17.94
N ALA A 64 -17.84 -6.32 17.82
CA ALA A 64 -18.02 -7.09 16.59
C ALA A 64 -18.51 -6.21 15.42
N ILE A 65 -19.50 -5.35 15.67
CA ILE A 65 -20.04 -4.42 14.67
C ILE A 65 -19.01 -3.34 14.31
N VAL A 66 -18.35 -2.72 15.29
CA VAL A 66 -17.31 -1.72 15.02
C VAL A 66 -16.16 -2.34 14.23
N LYS A 67 -15.75 -3.57 14.55
CA LYS A 67 -14.73 -4.31 13.80
C LYS A 67 -15.17 -4.57 12.36
N SER A 68 -16.41 -5.03 12.14
CA SER A 68 -16.89 -5.30 10.78
C SER A 68 -17.01 -4.02 9.95
N GLN A 69 -17.43 -2.91 10.55
CA GLN A 69 -17.45 -1.60 9.91
C GLN A 69 -16.04 -1.14 9.52
N ARG A 70 -15.05 -1.25 10.42
CA ARG A 70 -13.64 -0.94 10.11
C ARG A 70 -13.09 -1.82 8.99
N MET A 71 -13.43 -3.11 8.98
CA MET A 71 -13.05 -4.03 7.90
C MET A 71 -13.73 -3.68 6.57
N ALA A 72 -15.01 -3.26 6.58
CA ALA A 72 -15.72 -2.82 5.39
C ALA A 72 -15.11 -1.54 4.81
N VAL A 73 -14.75 -0.58 5.65
CA VAL A 73 -14.03 0.64 5.22
C VAL A 73 -12.67 0.30 4.60
N SER A 74 -11.90 -0.60 5.22
CA SER A 74 -10.62 -1.06 4.67
C SER A 74 -10.78 -1.85 3.36
N ALA A 75 -11.84 -2.65 3.21
CA ALA A 75 -12.14 -3.34 1.96
C ALA A 75 -12.64 -2.38 0.86
N GLN A 76 -13.29 -1.27 1.23
CA GLN A 76 -13.70 -0.24 0.28
C GLN A 76 -12.48 0.51 -0.29
N THR A 77 -11.47 0.82 0.54
CA THR A 77 -10.24 1.47 0.07
C THR A 77 -9.41 0.59 -0.86
N THR A 78 -9.46 -0.74 -0.71
CA THR A 78 -8.76 -1.67 -1.61
C THR A 78 -9.47 -1.86 -2.95
N ARG A 79 -10.81 -1.84 -3.00
CA ARG A 79 -11.58 -1.89 -4.26
C ARG A 79 -11.47 -0.61 -5.10
N ASN A 80 -11.07 0.50 -4.49
CA ASN A 80 -10.80 1.76 -5.18
C ASN A 80 -9.34 1.90 -5.64
N ARG A 81 -8.52 0.83 -5.61
CA ARG A 81 -7.17 0.88 -6.18
C ARG A 81 -7.26 0.97 -7.71
N VAL A 82 -7.34 2.20 -8.21
CA VAL A 82 -7.32 2.47 -9.65
C VAL A 82 -5.98 1.98 -10.22
N SER A 83 -6.07 1.08 -11.21
CA SER A 83 -4.91 0.49 -11.89
C SER A 83 -3.99 1.59 -12.41
N TRP A 84 -2.68 1.40 -12.29
CA TRP A 84 -1.69 2.32 -12.88
C TRP A 84 -1.34 1.98 -14.34
N TYR A 85 -1.73 0.78 -14.79
CA TYR A 85 -1.33 0.23 -16.09
C TYR A 85 -2.36 0.50 -17.19
N ASN A 86 -3.65 0.60 -16.82
CA ASN A 86 -4.77 0.61 -17.76
C ASN A 86 -5.73 1.77 -17.43
N ASP A 87 -5.20 2.95 -17.12
CA ASP A 87 -6.01 4.10 -16.68
C ASP A 87 -5.93 5.32 -17.60
N GLY A 88 -5.23 5.23 -18.72
CA GLY A 88 -5.17 6.31 -19.71
C GLY A 88 -6.11 6.14 -20.89
N PRO A 89 -6.07 7.09 -21.84
CA PRO A 89 -7.05 7.20 -22.92
C PRO A 89 -6.96 6.07 -23.96
N ASN A 90 -5.84 5.35 -24.00
CA ASN A 90 -5.60 4.22 -24.90
C ASN A 90 -4.56 3.27 -24.28
N ASP A 91 -4.32 2.13 -24.92
CA ASP A 91 -3.43 1.08 -24.40
C ASP A 91 -1.93 1.48 -24.35
N SER A 92 -1.54 2.58 -25.00
CA SER A 92 -0.15 3.05 -25.03
C SER A 92 0.18 4.10 -23.97
N ILE A 93 -0.85 4.69 -23.34
CA ILE A 93 -0.70 5.76 -22.36
C ILE A 93 -1.40 5.35 -21.07
N SER A 94 -0.66 5.34 -19.98
CA SER A 94 -1.12 5.06 -18.61
C SER A 94 -0.35 5.88 -17.58
N SER A 95 -0.89 6.03 -16.36
CA SER A 95 -0.18 6.72 -15.26
C SER A 95 1.19 6.12 -15.00
N LEU A 96 1.34 4.79 -15.14
CA LEU A 96 2.64 4.14 -15.01
C LEU A 96 3.57 4.52 -16.16
N SER A 97 3.12 4.47 -17.41
CA SER A 97 3.98 4.83 -18.56
C SER A 97 4.48 6.27 -18.47
N VAL A 98 3.63 7.21 -18.03
CA VAL A 98 4.00 8.61 -17.83
C VAL A 98 4.99 8.75 -16.68
N LEU A 99 4.77 8.04 -15.56
CA LEU A 99 5.73 7.98 -14.46
C LEU A 99 7.07 7.40 -14.91
N MET A 100 7.08 6.28 -15.64
CA MET A 100 8.28 5.62 -16.12
C MET A 100 9.06 6.51 -17.09
N ASN A 101 8.38 7.17 -18.03
CA ASN A 101 8.98 8.18 -18.90
C ASN A 101 9.59 9.34 -18.09
N GLY A 102 8.85 9.82 -17.08
CA GLY A 102 9.32 10.88 -16.18
C GLY A 102 10.60 10.49 -15.43
N LEU A 103 10.70 9.25 -14.93
CA LEU A 103 11.88 8.75 -14.20
C LEU A 103 13.08 8.49 -15.11
N THR A 104 12.84 7.93 -16.30
CA THR A 104 13.90 7.51 -17.24
C THR A 104 14.39 8.64 -18.15
N SER A 105 13.68 9.77 -18.21
CA SER A 105 14.10 10.95 -18.96
C SER A 105 15.22 11.70 -18.24
N GLY A 106 16.38 11.80 -18.90
CA GLY A 106 17.52 12.57 -18.39
C GLY A 106 17.98 12.10 -17.00
N ASN A 107 18.24 13.04 -16.08
CA ASN A 107 18.66 12.76 -14.71
C ASN A 107 17.52 12.92 -13.68
N ASN A 108 16.27 12.68 -14.08
CA ASN A 108 15.11 12.94 -13.23
C ASN A 108 15.07 12.03 -11.99
N TYR A 109 15.39 10.74 -12.12
CA TYR A 109 15.48 9.86 -10.96
C TYR A 109 16.62 10.25 -10.01
N GLY A 110 17.76 10.70 -10.53
CA GLY A 110 18.86 11.24 -9.72
C GLY A 110 18.45 12.49 -8.93
N ARG A 111 17.77 13.44 -9.60
CA ARG A 111 17.14 14.61 -8.93
C ARG A 111 16.16 14.18 -7.85
N TYR A 112 15.32 13.17 -8.11
CA TYR A 112 14.35 12.65 -7.15
C TYR A 112 14.99 12.01 -5.93
N ARG A 113 16.07 11.23 -6.10
CA ARG A 113 16.77 10.59 -4.98
C ARG A 113 17.44 11.60 -4.06
N GLY A 114 17.99 12.67 -4.65
CA GLY A 114 18.86 13.61 -3.96
C GLY A 114 20.25 13.02 -3.71
N GLY A 115 21.29 13.87 -3.73
CA GLY A 115 22.69 13.49 -3.54
C GLY A 115 23.57 14.67 -3.13
N GLU A 116 24.84 14.42 -2.80
CA GLU A 116 25.81 15.47 -2.50
C GLU A 116 25.90 16.49 -3.64
N GLY A 117 25.71 17.77 -3.32
CA GLY A 117 25.74 18.87 -4.29
C GLY A 117 24.41 19.15 -5.01
N GLN A 118 23.34 18.38 -4.79
CA GLN A 118 22.01 18.69 -5.34
C GLN A 118 21.28 19.68 -4.44
N THR A 119 21.10 20.90 -4.94
CA THR A 119 20.49 22.02 -4.21
C THR A 119 18.97 22.04 -4.37
N GLY A 120 18.25 21.65 -3.33
CA GLY A 120 16.99 22.31 -2.94
C GLY A 120 15.67 21.89 -3.62
N GLU A 121 15.64 20.95 -4.56
CA GLU A 121 14.36 20.44 -5.08
C GLU A 121 13.79 19.36 -4.16
N THR A 122 12.55 19.56 -3.71
CA THR A 122 11.88 18.56 -2.86
C THR A 122 11.34 17.41 -3.71
N LYS A 123 11.40 16.17 -3.20
CA LYS A 123 10.76 14.99 -3.80
C LYS A 123 9.29 15.22 -4.16
N GLN A 124 8.61 16.07 -3.39
CA GLN A 124 7.22 16.45 -3.60
C GLN A 124 7.05 17.32 -4.86
N THR A 125 7.97 18.23 -5.14
CA THR A 125 7.96 19.06 -6.36
C THR A 125 8.07 18.17 -7.60
N LEU A 126 9.06 17.29 -7.65
CA LEU A 126 9.28 16.36 -8.76
C LEU A 126 8.10 15.38 -8.94
N ALA A 127 7.50 14.92 -7.83
CA ALA A 127 6.29 14.12 -7.89
C ALA A 127 5.07 14.94 -8.39
N GLY A 128 5.03 16.25 -8.12
CA GLY A 128 4.05 17.18 -8.68
C GLY A 128 4.17 17.32 -10.20
N GLU A 129 5.39 17.45 -10.73
CA GLU A 129 5.63 17.50 -12.18
C GLU A 129 5.07 16.24 -12.89
N VAL A 130 5.22 15.07 -12.27
CA VAL A 130 4.64 13.82 -12.80
C VAL A 130 3.11 13.84 -12.76
N VAL A 131 2.49 14.41 -11.70
CA VAL A 131 1.03 14.56 -11.62
C VAL A 131 0.54 15.47 -12.75
N ASP A 132 1.21 16.59 -12.98
CA ASP A 132 0.86 17.52 -14.05
C ASP A 132 1.02 16.85 -15.43
N ALA A 133 2.06 16.05 -15.62
CA ALA A 133 2.26 15.26 -16.83
C ALA A 133 1.15 14.20 -17.02
N ILE A 134 0.69 13.54 -15.97
CA ILE A 134 -0.42 12.57 -16.02
C ILE A 134 -1.70 13.28 -16.50
N ALA A 135 -2.00 14.45 -15.94
CA ALA A 135 -3.16 15.25 -16.35
C ALA A 135 -3.02 15.75 -17.81
N ALA A 136 -1.85 16.22 -18.21
CA ALA A 136 -1.58 16.70 -19.57
C ALA A 136 -1.74 15.61 -20.64
N ASN A 137 -1.53 14.33 -20.27
CA ASN A 137 -1.74 13.17 -21.15
C ASN A 137 -3.22 12.69 -21.19
N GLY A 138 -4.15 13.43 -20.60
CA GLY A 138 -5.58 13.12 -20.67
C GLY A 138 -6.02 11.92 -19.82
N ILE A 139 -5.23 11.54 -18.82
CA ILE A 139 -5.57 10.45 -17.89
C ILE A 139 -6.64 10.96 -16.91
N ALA A 140 -7.84 10.37 -16.96
CA ALA A 140 -8.97 10.79 -16.12
C ALA A 140 -8.79 10.45 -14.63
N THR A 141 -7.86 9.53 -14.33
CA THR A 141 -7.58 9.12 -12.96
C THR A 141 -6.75 10.19 -12.24
N ALA A 142 -7.37 10.85 -11.27
CA ALA A 142 -6.65 11.78 -10.41
C ALA A 142 -5.59 11.05 -9.57
N ARG A 143 -4.34 11.54 -9.64
CA ARG A 143 -3.21 11.07 -8.82
C ARG A 143 -2.67 12.26 -8.03
N THR A 144 -2.27 12.02 -6.79
CA THR A 144 -1.58 13.04 -5.97
C THR A 144 -0.07 12.80 -5.98
N SER A 145 0.71 13.83 -5.62
CA SER A 145 2.17 13.68 -5.46
C SER A 145 2.51 12.58 -4.46
N LYS A 146 1.67 12.36 -3.43
CA LYS A 146 1.82 11.28 -2.47
C LYS A 146 1.62 9.89 -3.10
N ASP A 147 0.67 9.76 -4.01
CA ASP A 147 0.44 8.51 -4.74
C ASP A 147 1.63 8.19 -5.65
N VAL A 148 2.16 9.21 -6.34
CA VAL A 148 3.36 9.10 -7.17
C VAL A 148 4.56 8.67 -6.34
N MET A 149 4.85 9.36 -5.23
CA MET A 149 5.97 8.99 -4.34
C MET A 149 5.83 7.55 -3.80
N THR A 150 4.61 7.17 -3.39
CA THR A 150 4.32 5.80 -2.93
C THR A 150 4.53 4.78 -4.04
N LYS A 151 4.17 5.12 -5.28
CA LYS A 151 4.37 4.25 -6.44
C LYS A 151 5.85 4.09 -6.77
N ILE A 152 6.64 5.16 -6.69
CA ILE A 152 8.11 5.11 -6.90
C ILE A 152 8.75 4.19 -5.84
N LEU A 153 8.40 4.33 -4.56
CA LEU A 153 8.88 3.43 -3.50
C LEU A 153 8.55 1.95 -3.79
N GLY A 154 7.37 1.68 -4.33
CA GLY A 154 6.98 0.33 -4.77
C GLY A 154 7.85 -0.19 -5.91
N LEU A 155 8.18 0.65 -6.90
CA LEU A 155 9.05 0.31 -8.02
C LEU A 155 10.49 0.03 -7.56
N GLU A 156 11.05 0.90 -6.71
CA GLU A 156 12.36 0.69 -6.09
C GLU A 156 12.39 -0.64 -5.31
N SER A 157 11.32 -0.97 -4.58
CA SER A 157 11.23 -2.22 -3.83
C SER A 157 11.17 -3.45 -4.73
N SER A 158 10.37 -3.43 -5.80
CA SER A 158 10.29 -4.56 -6.74
C SER A 158 11.58 -4.76 -7.51
N PHE A 159 12.25 -3.65 -7.88
CA PHE A 159 13.57 -3.69 -8.50
C PHE A 159 14.59 -4.37 -7.60
N ARG A 160 14.72 -3.94 -6.34
CA ARG A 160 15.63 -4.57 -5.37
C ARG A 160 15.37 -6.07 -5.21
N VAL A 161 14.11 -6.49 -5.07
CA VAL A 161 13.75 -7.91 -4.98
C VAL A 161 14.20 -8.70 -6.23
N ALA A 162 14.06 -8.11 -7.42
CA ALA A 162 14.50 -8.74 -8.66
C ALA A 162 16.04 -8.80 -8.77
N SER A 163 16.73 -7.73 -8.39
CA SER A 163 18.20 -7.67 -8.36
C SER A 163 18.79 -8.65 -7.35
N ASP A 164 18.25 -8.70 -6.13
CA ASP A 164 18.67 -9.65 -5.08
C ASP A 164 18.46 -11.10 -5.54
N TRP A 165 17.35 -11.37 -6.23
CA TRP A 165 17.09 -12.70 -6.79
C TRP A 165 18.08 -13.05 -7.89
N LEU A 166 18.39 -12.10 -8.79
CA LEU A 166 19.34 -12.30 -9.87
C LEU A 166 20.75 -12.59 -9.33
N ALA A 167 21.18 -11.86 -8.30
CA ALA A 167 22.48 -12.02 -7.66
C ALA A 167 22.65 -13.37 -6.96
N ASN A 168 21.61 -13.88 -6.29
CA ASN A 168 21.71 -15.08 -5.43
C ASN A 168 21.15 -16.36 -6.06
N THR A 169 19.96 -16.29 -6.65
CA THR A 169 19.21 -17.48 -7.13
C THR A 169 19.25 -17.61 -8.65
N GLY A 170 19.41 -16.50 -9.36
CA GLY A 170 19.50 -16.46 -10.83
C GLY A 170 20.68 -17.25 -11.39
N GLN A 171 21.72 -17.47 -10.59
CA GLN A 171 22.90 -18.25 -10.98
C GLN A 171 22.59 -19.72 -11.34
N GLY A 172 21.48 -20.27 -10.83
CA GLY A 172 21.04 -21.65 -11.12
C GLY A 172 20.08 -21.78 -12.31
N VAL A 173 19.74 -20.68 -13.00
CA VAL A 173 18.85 -20.71 -14.15
C VAL A 173 19.69 -20.65 -15.43
N GLU A 174 19.82 -21.79 -16.10
CA GLU A 174 20.70 -21.94 -17.28
C GLU A 174 20.09 -21.39 -18.58
N ASN A 175 18.78 -21.12 -18.61
CA ASN A 175 18.08 -20.61 -19.78
C ASN A 175 17.77 -19.11 -19.64
N GLU A 176 18.24 -18.30 -20.59
CA GLU A 176 18.08 -16.84 -20.61
C GLU A 176 16.61 -16.40 -20.69
N GLU A 177 15.75 -17.07 -21.46
CA GLU A 177 14.32 -16.75 -21.55
C GLU A 177 13.61 -17.01 -20.21
N SER A 178 13.97 -18.10 -19.55
CA SER A 178 13.46 -18.45 -18.21
C SER A 178 13.93 -17.44 -17.16
N LEU A 179 15.19 -17.03 -17.23
CA LEU A 179 15.75 -16.00 -16.36
C LEU A 179 15.03 -14.66 -16.57
N ARG A 180 14.85 -14.23 -17.82
CA ARG A 180 14.13 -13.01 -18.18
C ARG A 180 12.69 -13.04 -17.69
N ALA A 181 11.98 -14.15 -17.91
CA ALA A 181 10.62 -14.32 -17.43
C ALA A 181 10.55 -14.24 -15.90
N ALA A 182 11.47 -14.88 -15.18
CA ALA A 182 11.53 -14.86 -13.72
C ALA A 182 11.83 -13.46 -13.14
N VAL A 183 12.66 -12.66 -13.83
CA VAL A 183 12.91 -11.26 -13.48
C VAL A 183 11.64 -10.42 -13.70
N LEU A 184 11.00 -10.53 -14.87
CA LEU A 184 9.80 -9.77 -15.20
C LEU A 184 8.59 -10.12 -14.30
N GLN A 185 8.50 -11.37 -13.83
CA GLN A 185 7.50 -11.78 -12.84
C GLN A 185 7.66 -11.03 -11.50
N ARG A 186 8.89 -10.65 -11.13
CA ARG A 186 9.18 -9.92 -9.89
C ARG A 186 9.06 -8.40 -10.08
N CYS A 187 9.57 -7.91 -11.21
CA CYS A 187 9.56 -6.50 -11.55
C CYS A 187 9.24 -6.35 -13.05
N PRO A 188 7.98 -6.06 -13.41
CA PRO A 188 7.58 -5.92 -14.81
C PRO A 188 8.35 -4.83 -15.56
N THR A 189 8.78 -3.79 -14.86
CA THR A 189 9.54 -2.65 -15.41
C THR A 189 11.05 -2.77 -15.19
N PHE A 190 11.57 -3.98 -14.89
CA PHE A 190 12.95 -4.18 -14.46
C PHE A 190 13.99 -3.55 -15.40
N PHE A 191 13.89 -3.85 -16.70
CA PHE A 191 14.88 -3.41 -17.69
C PHE A 191 14.86 -1.90 -17.95
N GLU A 192 13.72 -1.25 -17.74
CA GLU A 192 13.63 0.22 -17.82
C GLU A 192 14.24 0.86 -16.58
N LEU A 193 13.95 0.30 -15.40
CA LEU A 193 14.49 0.77 -14.13
C LEU A 193 16.00 0.52 -14.02
N TYR A 194 16.51 -0.59 -14.56
CA TYR A 194 17.92 -0.95 -14.51
C TYR A 194 18.81 0.18 -15.04
N LYS A 195 18.41 0.82 -16.14
CA LYS A 195 19.15 1.93 -16.78
C LYS A 195 19.38 3.14 -15.88
N ILE A 196 18.58 3.30 -14.83
CA ILE A 196 18.62 4.45 -13.92
C ILE A 196 18.90 4.06 -12.46
N MET A 197 18.81 2.77 -12.11
CA MET A 197 18.90 2.27 -10.75
C MET A 197 20.13 1.40 -10.47
N ASP A 198 20.84 0.90 -11.48
CA ASP A 198 21.98 -0.02 -11.29
C ASP A 198 23.15 0.63 -10.52
N ASP A 199 23.49 1.88 -10.84
CA ASP A 199 24.61 2.59 -10.20
C ASP A 199 24.30 3.09 -8.77
N SER A 200 23.11 2.84 -8.22
CA SER A 200 22.67 3.40 -6.95
C SER A 200 23.19 2.62 -5.73
N PRO A 201 23.77 3.27 -4.70
CA PRO A 201 24.12 2.62 -3.42
C PRO A 201 22.91 2.02 -2.67
N SER A 202 21.68 2.36 -3.10
CA SER A 202 20.44 1.86 -2.51
C SER A 202 19.96 0.53 -3.11
N THR A 203 20.49 0.15 -4.28
CA THR A 203 20.18 -1.10 -4.98
C THR A 203 21.26 -2.15 -4.79
N HIS A 204 22.49 -1.70 -4.49
CA HIS A 204 23.58 -2.54 -4.01
C HIS A 204 23.96 -2.09 -2.60
N PRO A 205 23.52 -2.79 -1.53
CA PRO A 205 23.95 -2.49 -0.18
C PRO A 205 25.49 -2.51 -0.15
N LEU A 206 26.10 -1.39 0.26
CA LEU A 206 27.54 -1.34 0.47
C LEU A 206 27.90 -2.41 1.50
N LEU A 207 28.84 -3.29 1.12
CA LEU A 207 29.45 -4.24 2.06
C LEU A 207 29.91 -3.46 3.29
N LEU A 208 29.61 -3.99 4.48
CA LEU A 208 29.97 -3.35 5.74
C LEU A 208 31.50 -3.27 5.83
N ASN A 209 32.00 -2.14 6.34
CA ASN A 209 33.42 -1.74 6.48
C ASN A 209 34.28 -2.65 7.41
N THR A 210 34.06 -3.96 7.42
CA THR A 210 34.78 -4.91 8.28
C THR A 210 35.81 -5.77 7.55
N ASP A 211 36.02 -5.58 6.24
CA ASP A 211 37.10 -6.25 5.52
C ASP A 211 38.33 -5.34 5.37
N PRO A 212 39.51 -5.72 5.92
CA PRO A 212 40.71 -4.89 5.92
C PRO A 212 41.45 -4.81 4.57
N ASP A 213 40.96 -5.46 3.51
CA ASP A 213 41.57 -5.48 2.17
C ASP A 213 40.75 -4.71 1.09
N PHE A 214 39.80 -3.84 1.48
CA PHE A 214 38.93 -3.15 0.51
C PHE A 214 39.62 -1.93 -0.13
N ASP A 215 40.23 -2.13 -1.31
CA ASP A 215 40.66 -1.05 -2.21
C ASP A 215 39.51 -0.61 -3.13
N TYR A 216 39.36 0.71 -3.33
CA TYR A 216 38.30 1.33 -4.12
C TYR A 216 38.46 1.10 -5.63
N SER A 217 39.57 0.48 -6.05
CA SER A 217 39.97 0.36 -7.46
C SER A 217 39.35 -0.83 -8.20
N ASP A 218 38.68 -1.77 -7.52
CA ASP A 218 38.19 -3.02 -8.13
C ASP A 218 36.65 -3.10 -8.26
N ARG A 219 36.00 -2.02 -8.69
CA ARG A 219 34.54 -2.00 -8.94
C ARG A 219 34.18 -2.28 -10.40
N GLY A 220 34.94 -3.15 -11.05
CA GLY A 220 34.87 -3.35 -12.50
C GLY A 220 34.33 -4.70 -13.01
N SER A 221 34.34 -5.79 -12.23
CA SER A 221 34.38 -7.11 -12.90
C SER A 221 33.32 -8.16 -12.54
N GLU A 222 32.71 -8.20 -11.35
CA GLU A 222 32.08 -9.48 -10.93
C GLU A 222 30.55 -9.54 -10.89
N THR A 223 29.81 -8.44 -11.07
CA THR A 223 28.35 -8.48 -11.27
C THR A 223 27.93 -8.43 -12.74
N CYS A 224 28.89 -8.24 -13.65
CA CYS A 224 28.64 -7.84 -15.04
C CYS A 224 28.33 -9.00 -16.01
N ALA A 225 28.58 -10.26 -15.62
CA ALA A 225 28.45 -11.38 -16.56
C ALA A 225 26.98 -11.76 -16.85
N ALA A 226 26.08 -11.69 -15.87
CA ALA A 226 24.70 -12.18 -16.02
C ALA A 226 23.78 -11.21 -16.77
N VAL A 227 24.03 -9.89 -16.70
CA VAL A 227 23.19 -8.88 -17.39
C VAL A 227 23.71 -8.56 -18.80
N SER A 228 25.01 -8.72 -19.05
CA SER A 228 25.61 -8.53 -20.39
C SER A 228 25.07 -9.51 -21.44
N LEU A 229 24.50 -10.63 -21.01
CA LEU A 229 23.82 -11.60 -21.91
C LEU A 229 22.51 -11.06 -22.50
N PHE A 230 21.88 -10.04 -21.90
CA PHE A 230 20.56 -9.53 -22.31
C PHE A 230 20.61 -8.25 -23.17
N GLN A 231 21.79 -7.77 -23.57
CA GLN A 231 21.97 -6.55 -24.39
C GLN A 231 22.34 -6.83 -25.85
N ARG A 232 22.20 -8.08 -26.34
CA ARG A 232 22.34 -8.42 -27.77
C ARG A 232 21.00 -8.58 -28.46
#